data_AF-A0A6V7KRE9-F1
#
_entry.id   AF-A0A6V7KRE9-F1
#
_cell.length_a   1.000
_cell.length_b   1.000
_cell.length_c   1.000
_cell.angle_alpha   90.00
_cell.angle_beta   90.00
_cell.angle_gamma   90.00
#
_symmetry.space_group_name_H-M   'P 1'
#
loop_
_entity.id
_entity.type
_entity.pdbx_description
1 polymer ?
#
loop_
_entity_poly.entity_id
_entity_poly.type
_entity_poly.pdbx_seq_one_letter_code
_entity_poly.pdbx_strand_id
1 'polypeptide(L)'
;QLPRENETSQNISQGGKKPRGRGLLRTLLCCLGRSRGGSSKSSKASSLQGDGRGTPPPCSGSPRYLLPPVRHQDMHKKCMVIDLDETLVHSSFKPITNADFVVPVEIDGNMHQVYVAKRPYVDEFLQRMGELYECVLFTASLSK
;
A
#
# COMPACT_ATOMS: atom_id res chain seq x y z
N GLN A 1 0.88 67.56 -11.00
CA GLN A 1 1.16 67.03 -12.36
C GLN A 1 0.30 65.80 -12.54
N LEU A 2 -0.91 65.95 -13.10
CA LEU A 2 -1.23 65.92 -14.54
C LEU A 2 -0.92 64.55 -15.17
N PRO A 3 -1.96 63.75 -15.52
CA PRO A 3 -1.82 62.51 -16.27
C PRO A 3 -1.71 62.78 -17.79
N ARG A 4 -1.44 61.73 -18.57
CA ARG A 4 -1.68 61.75 -20.02
C ARG A 4 -2.07 60.37 -20.55
N GLU A 5 -3.00 60.37 -21.50
CA GLU A 5 -3.70 59.22 -22.06
C GLU A 5 -3.23 58.91 -23.50
N ASN A 6 -3.57 57.69 -23.96
CA ASN A 6 -4.09 57.30 -25.28
C ASN A 6 -4.11 55.74 -25.31
N GLU A 7 -5.21 55.02 -25.61
CA GLU A 7 -5.95 54.90 -26.88
C GLU A 7 -5.04 54.52 -28.09
N THR A 8 -5.35 53.61 -29.03
CA THR A 8 -6.49 52.70 -29.33
C THR A 8 -5.97 51.56 -30.28
N SER A 9 -6.69 50.56 -30.85
CA SER A 9 -8.12 50.15 -30.89
C SER A 9 -8.27 48.67 -31.36
N GLN A 10 -9.32 47.96 -30.88
CA GLN A 10 -10.09 46.91 -31.62
C GLN A 10 -9.34 45.60 -32.04
N ASN A 11 -9.95 44.44 -32.35
CA ASN A 11 -11.33 44.12 -32.71
C ASN A 11 -11.77 42.63 -32.47
N ILE A 12 -13.04 42.45 -32.10
CA ILE A 12 -14.03 41.34 -32.33
C ILE A 12 -13.52 40.01 -32.98
N SER A 13 -13.78 38.82 -32.41
CA SER A 13 -14.96 37.98 -32.77
C SER A 13 -15.13 36.67 -31.95
N GLN A 14 -16.41 36.35 -31.65
CA GLN A 14 -17.13 35.04 -31.72
C GLN A 14 -16.30 33.73 -31.68
N GLY A 15 -16.67 32.64 -30.98
CA GLY A 15 -17.92 32.24 -30.33
C GLY A 15 -18.08 30.70 -30.45
N GLY A 16 -18.39 29.96 -29.37
CA GLY A 16 -18.33 28.48 -29.40
C GLY A 16 -19.10 27.78 -28.27
N LYS A 17 -20.20 27.13 -28.63
CA LYS A 17 -21.23 26.55 -27.73
C LYS A 17 -20.71 25.41 -26.82
N LYS A 18 -21.28 25.32 -25.60
CA LYS A 18 -21.25 24.11 -24.76
C LYS A 18 -21.83 22.89 -25.49
N PRO A 19 -21.46 21.68 -25.08
CA PRO A 19 -22.49 20.70 -24.72
C PRO A 19 -22.36 20.19 -23.27
N ARG A 20 -23.51 20.00 -22.61
CA ARG A 20 -23.61 19.20 -21.38
C ARG A 20 -23.84 17.74 -21.82
N GLY A 21 -22.94 16.82 -21.48
CA GLY A 21 -23.06 15.40 -21.83
C GLY A 21 -23.13 14.51 -20.58
N ARG A 22 -24.25 13.83 -20.37
CA ARG A 22 -24.42 12.82 -19.29
C ARG A 22 -23.65 11.54 -19.64
N GLY A 23 -23.00 10.92 -18.65
CA GLY A 23 -22.39 9.60 -18.77
C GLY A 23 -22.60 8.77 -17.51
N LEU A 24 -23.74 8.07 -17.40
CA LEU A 24 -24.18 7.40 -16.16
C LEU A 24 -24.39 5.88 -16.33
N LEU A 25 -23.99 5.29 -17.47
CA LEU A 25 -24.21 3.87 -17.80
C LEU A 25 -23.02 3.29 -18.61
N ARG A 26 -21.83 3.20 -18.01
CA ARG A 26 -20.66 2.57 -18.67
C ARG A 26 -19.95 1.45 -17.90
N THR A 27 -20.44 1.06 -16.72
CA THR A 27 -19.77 0.05 -15.86
C THR A 27 -20.65 -1.17 -15.51
N LEU A 28 -21.95 -1.17 -15.86
CA LEU A 28 -22.94 -2.12 -15.31
C LEU A 28 -23.17 -3.42 -16.11
N LEU A 29 -22.45 -3.67 -17.22
CA LEU A 29 -22.75 -4.80 -18.13
C LEU A 29 -21.51 -5.60 -18.58
N CYS A 30 -20.42 -5.62 -17.81
CA CYS A 30 -19.23 -6.42 -18.17
C CYS A 30 -19.37 -7.93 -17.83
N CYS A 31 -20.41 -8.36 -17.10
CA CYS A 31 -20.58 -9.76 -16.68
C CYS A 31 -21.95 -10.40 -17.01
N LEU A 32 -22.90 -9.67 -17.61
CA LEU A 32 -24.20 -10.22 -17.98
C LEU A 32 -24.22 -10.64 -19.46
N GLY A 33 -23.72 -11.84 -19.76
CA GLY A 33 -23.89 -12.38 -21.12
C GLY A 33 -23.09 -13.63 -21.51
N ARG A 34 -23.41 -14.80 -20.94
CA ARG A 34 -23.80 -16.03 -21.68
C ARG A 34 -23.76 -17.27 -20.79
N SER A 35 -24.93 -17.73 -20.37
CA SER A 35 -25.14 -19.15 -20.07
C SER A 35 -25.05 -19.96 -21.37
N ARG A 36 -24.28 -21.04 -21.38
CA ARG A 36 -24.47 -22.25 -22.21
C ARG A 36 -23.56 -23.35 -21.69
N GLY A 37 -24.16 -24.47 -21.27
CA GLY A 37 -23.42 -25.62 -20.73
C GLY A 37 -22.72 -26.47 -21.80
N GLY A 38 -21.88 -27.39 -21.34
CA GLY A 38 -21.20 -28.39 -22.16
C GLY A 38 -20.38 -29.32 -21.26
N SER A 39 -20.58 -30.63 -21.40
CA SER A 39 -20.01 -31.66 -20.53
C SER A 39 -18.77 -32.33 -21.13
N SER A 40 -17.98 -32.94 -20.23
CA SER A 40 -17.24 -34.21 -20.41
C SER A 40 -15.72 -34.21 -20.75
N LYS A 41 -15.03 -35.10 -19.99
CA LYS A 41 -13.85 -35.94 -20.31
C LYS A 41 -12.45 -35.33 -20.52
N SER A 42 -11.62 -35.53 -19.49
CA SER A 42 -10.37 -36.33 -19.51
C SER A 42 -9.47 -36.34 -20.76
N SER A 43 -8.22 -35.90 -20.59
CA SER A 43 -7.04 -36.52 -21.23
C SER A 43 -5.82 -36.51 -20.28
N LYS A 44 -4.93 -37.49 -20.45
CA LYS A 44 -3.74 -37.71 -19.60
C LYS A 44 -2.54 -36.86 -20.05
N ALA A 45 -1.56 -36.75 -19.14
CA ALA A 45 -0.31 -36.04 -19.32
C ALA A 45 0.58 -36.53 -20.47
N SER A 46 1.44 -35.62 -20.95
CA SER A 46 2.76 -35.96 -21.50
C SER A 46 3.83 -35.05 -20.87
N SER A 47 5.01 -35.61 -20.64
CA SER A 47 6.16 -34.93 -20.03
C SER A 47 7.10 -34.41 -21.11
N LEU A 48 7.56 -33.16 -20.97
CA LEU A 48 8.79 -32.67 -21.61
C LEU A 48 9.52 -31.72 -20.65
N GLN A 49 10.83 -31.95 -20.50
CA GLN A 49 11.76 -31.09 -19.78
C GLN A 49 12.27 -29.99 -20.73
N GLY A 50 12.72 -28.85 -20.21
CA GLY A 50 13.45 -27.86 -21.00
C GLY A 50 13.41 -26.42 -20.46
N ASP A 51 14.54 -26.00 -19.90
CA ASP A 51 15.10 -24.63 -19.83
C ASP A 51 14.28 -23.43 -19.33
N GLY A 52 14.90 -22.74 -18.34
CA GLY A 52 15.28 -21.33 -18.45
C GLY A 52 14.20 -20.25 -18.59
N ARG A 53 14.18 -19.29 -17.64
CA ARG A 53 13.26 -18.13 -17.62
C ARG A 53 11.79 -18.48 -17.46
N GLY A 54 11.47 -19.12 -16.34
CA GLY A 54 10.12 -19.09 -15.78
C GLY A 54 9.74 -17.68 -15.31
N THR A 55 9.18 -16.86 -16.20
CA THR A 55 8.21 -15.83 -15.77
C THR A 55 7.14 -16.58 -14.97
N PRO A 56 6.81 -16.18 -13.72
CA PRO A 56 5.78 -16.87 -12.97
C PRO A 56 4.48 -16.82 -13.80
N PRO A 57 3.77 -17.95 -13.98
CA PRO A 57 2.50 -17.93 -14.69
C PRO A 57 1.56 -16.94 -14.01
N PRO A 58 0.68 -16.24 -14.75
CA PRO A 58 -0.34 -15.40 -14.14
C PRO A 58 -1.19 -16.29 -13.23
N CYS A 59 -0.98 -16.15 -11.91
CA CYS A 59 -1.46 -17.11 -10.94
C CYS A 59 -2.98 -17.14 -10.98
N SER A 60 -3.57 -18.28 -11.34
CA SER A 60 -5.00 -18.55 -11.29
C SER A 60 -5.55 -18.69 -9.85
N GLY A 61 -4.82 -18.14 -8.86
CA GLY A 61 -5.16 -18.18 -7.45
C GLY A 61 -5.98 -16.96 -7.05
N SER A 62 -6.91 -17.18 -6.11
CA SER A 62 -7.55 -16.10 -5.36
C SER A 62 -6.52 -15.14 -4.76
N PRO A 63 -6.80 -13.82 -4.67
CA PRO A 63 -5.88 -12.86 -4.08
C PRO A 63 -5.45 -13.31 -2.67
N ARG A 64 -4.14 -13.39 -2.43
CA ARG A 64 -3.59 -13.63 -1.09
C ARG A 64 -3.50 -12.30 -0.34
N TYR A 65 -4.31 -12.17 0.70
CA TYR A 65 -4.22 -11.06 1.65
C TYR A 65 -3.07 -11.30 2.63
N LEU A 66 -2.45 -10.21 3.10
CA LEU A 66 -1.35 -10.27 4.08
C LEU A 66 -1.86 -10.49 5.51
N LEU A 67 -3.10 -10.08 5.79
CA LEU A 67 -3.73 -10.16 7.10
C LEU A 67 -4.80 -11.26 7.12
N PRO A 68 -5.01 -11.92 8.27
CA PRO A 68 -6.18 -12.78 8.48
C PRO A 68 -7.47 -11.92 8.52
N PRO A 69 -8.66 -12.56 8.54
CA PRO A 69 -9.90 -11.86 8.84
C PRO A 69 -9.82 -11.11 10.18
N VAL A 70 -10.39 -9.90 10.23
CA VAL A 70 -10.41 -9.02 11.41
C VAL A 70 -11.01 -9.74 12.62
N ARG A 71 -10.38 -9.59 13.79
CA ARG A 71 -10.85 -10.19 15.04
C ARG A 71 -12.19 -9.59 15.47
N HIS A 72 -13.05 -10.39 16.09
CA HIS A 72 -14.40 -9.93 16.48
C HIS A 72 -14.39 -8.64 17.32
N GLN A 73 -13.46 -8.52 18.28
CA GLN A 73 -13.28 -7.35 19.13
C GLN A 73 -12.84 -6.06 18.39
N ASP A 74 -12.31 -6.19 17.17
CA ASP A 74 -11.79 -5.09 16.37
C ASP A 74 -12.68 -4.77 15.14
N MET A 75 -13.80 -5.50 14.93
CA MET A 75 -14.69 -5.35 13.77
C MET A 75 -15.29 -3.95 13.56
N HIS A 76 -15.25 -3.08 14.57
CA HIS A 76 -15.74 -1.70 14.50
C HIS A 76 -14.61 -0.66 14.50
N LYS A 77 -13.35 -1.09 14.60
CA LYS A 77 -12.17 -0.24 14.52
C LYS A 77 -11.74 -0.07 13.07
N LYS A 78 -10.97 0.99 12.80
CA LYS A 78 -10.23 1.11 11.54
C LYS A 78 -8.90 0.39 11.68
N CYS A 79 -8.43 -0.24 10.61
CA CYS A 79 -7.05 -0.73 10.54
C CYS A 79 -6.09 0.47 10.43
N MET A 80 -5.06 0.50 11.28
CA MET A 80 -3.99 1.49 11.28
C MET A 80 -2.67 0.78 11.04
N VAL A 81 -2.10 0.98 9.85
CA VAL A 81 -0.76 0.48 9.51
C VAL A 81 0.28 1.45 10.05
N ILE A 82 1.28 0.93 10.78
CA ILE A 82 2.31 1.71 11.46
C ILE A 82 3.68 1.15 11.08
N ASP A 83 4.62 2.01 10.68
CA ASP A 83 6.02 1.64 10.44
C ASP A 83 6.84 1.67 11.76
N LEU A 84 8.01 1.05 11.77
CA LEU A 84 8.84 0.88 12.97
C LEU A 84 9.96 1.93 13.04
N ASP A 85 10.96 1.81 12.18
CA ASP A 85 12.16 2.66 12.18
C ASP A 85 11.83 4.09 11.73
N GLU A 86 12.46 5.09 12.36
CA GLU A 86 12.18 6.53 12.26
C GLU A 86 10.71 6.96 12.58
N THR A 87 9.83 6.00 12.88
CA THR A 87 8.42 6.23 13.19
C THR A 87 8.12 6.04 14.67
N LEU A 88 8.47 4.89 15.24
CA LEU A 88 8.29 4.54 16.66
C LEU A 88 9.62 4.48 17.43
N VAL A 89 10.71 4.11 16.73
CA VAL A 89 12.05 3.95 17.28
C VAL A 89 13.11 4.48 16.31
N HIS A 90 14.31 4.74 16.83
CA HIS A 90 15.51 4.97 16.03
C HIS A 90 16.53 3.87 16.36
N SER A 91 17.08 3.21 15.34
CA SER A 91 18.01 2.09 15.49
C SER A 91 19.40 2.40 14.90
N SER A 92 20.45 1.95 15.58
CA SER A 92 21.84 2.25 15.22
C SER A 92 22.80 1.10 15.56
N PHE A 93 23.73 0.79 14.66
CA PHE A 93 24.86 -0.11 14.94
C PHE A 93 25.99 0.56 15.75
N LYS A 94 25.97 1.90 15.87
CA LYS A 94 26.90 2.65 16.72
C LYS A 94 26.30 2.78 18.12
N PRO A 95 27.09 2.59 19.20
CA PRO A 95 26.63 2.83 20.57
C PRO A 95 26.06 4.23 20.74
N ILE A 96 24.91 4.32 21.41
CA ILE A 96 24.29 5.57 21.85
C ILE A 96 24.18 5.54 23.38
N THR A 97 24.40 6.69 24.04
CA THR A 97 24.52 6.74 25.51
C THR A 97 23.26 6.34 26.26
N ASN A 98 22.09 6.64 25.68
CA ASN A 98 20.78 6.45 26.30
C ASN A 98 19.92 5.53 25.43
N ALA A 99 20.39 4.32 25.13
CA ALA A 99 19.60 3.32 24.43
C ALA A 99 18.56 2.71 25.39
N ASP A 100 17.30 2.62 24.95
CA ASP A 100 16.25 1.92 25.69
C ASP A 100 16.41 0.39 25.59
N PHE A 101 16.90 -0.08 24.44
CA PHE A 101 17.19 -1.50 24.19
C PHE A 101 18.51 -1.69 23.45
N VAL A 102 19.14 -2.85 23.67
CA VAL A 102 20.25 -3.34 22.86
C VAL A 102 19.89 -4.74 22.36
N VAL A 103 19.78 -4.90 21.04
CA VAL A 103 19.27 -6.11 20.39
C VAL A 103 20.39 -6.78 19.59
N PRO A 104 20.69 -8.07 19.85
CA PRO A 104 21.69 -8.81 19.07
C PRO A 104 21.11 -9.31 17.74
N VAL A 105 21.64 -8.81 16.63
CA VAL A 105 21.30 -9.24 15.26
C VAL A 105 22.45 -10.02 14.65
N GLU A 106 22.15 -10.98 13.79
CA GLU A 106 23.17 -11.74 13.05
C GLU A 106 23.23 -11.19 11.62
N ILE A 107 24.43 -10.83 11.15
CA ILE A 107 24.69 -10.32 9.81
C ILE A 107 25.94 -11.05 9.30
N ASP A 108 25.83 -11.72 8.15
CA ASP A 108 26.91 -12.49 7.53
C ASP A 108 27.61 -13.47 8.49
N GLY A 109 26.84 -14.12 9.36
CA GLY A 109 27.32 -15.06 10.39
C GLY A 109 27.98 -14.41 11.62
N ASN A 110 28.01 -13.08 11.70
CA ASN A 110 28.58 -12.32 12.82
C ASN A 110 27.48 -11.70 13.67
N MET A 111 27.70 -11.64 14.99
CA MET A 111 26.78 -11.04 15.95
C MET A 111 27.07 -9.54 16.12
N HIS A 112 26.12 -8.71 15.76
CA HIS A 112 26.18 -7.25 15.88
C HIS A 112 25.15 -6.75 16.90
N GLN A 113 25.54 -5.74 17.69
CA GLN A 113 24.65 -5.08 18.63
C GLN A 113 23.96 -3.89 17.93
N VAL A 114 22.62 -3.90 17.89
CA VAL A 114 21.81 -2.76 17.49
C VAL A 114 21.30 -2.06 18.74
N TYR A 115 21.61 -0.78 18.85
CA TYR A 115 21.12 0.10 19.91
C TYR A 115 19.84 0.78 19.43
N VAL A 116 18.78 0.69 20.23
CA VAL A 116 17.46 1.21 19.88
C VAL A 116 17.05 2.26 20.90
N ALA A 117 16.73 3.46 20.42
CA ALA A 117 16.10 4.52 21.20
C ALA A 117 14.61 4.61 20.85
N LYS A 118 13.76 4.73 21.86
CA LYS A 118 12.33 4.94 21.71
C LYS A 118 12.05 6.39 21.31
N ARG A 119 11.08 6.59 20.42
CA ARG A 119 10.54 7.94 20.19
C ARG A 119 9.82 8.41 21.47
N PRO A 120 9.96 9.67 21.89
CA PRO A 120 9.22 10.20 23.03
C PRO A 120 7.71 9.95 22.88
N TYR A 121 7.06 9.57 24.00
CA TYR A 121 5.63 9.24 24.10
C TYR A 121 5.17 8.00 23.30
N VAL A 122 6.07 7.16 22.80
CA VAL A 122 5.69 5.96 22.01
C VAL A 122 4.78 4.98 22.78
N ASP A 123 4.97 4.83 24.10
CA ASP A 123 4.14 3.92 24.92
C ASP A 123 2.70 4.42 25.03
N GLU A 124 2.51 5.69 25.37
CA GLU A 124 1.20 6.34 25.46
C GLU A 124 0.50 6.34 24.09
N PHE A 125 1.25 6.63 23.02
CA PHE A 125 0.76 6.56 21.65
C PHE A 125 0.26 5.15 21.30
N LEU A 126 1.07 4.11 21.51
CA LEU A 126 0.68 2.74 21.17
C LEU A 126 -0.48 2.22 22.05
N GLN A 127 -0.48 2.55 23.34
CA GLN A 127 -1.61 2.25 24.23
C GLN A 127 -2.91 2.87 23.70
N ARG A 128 -2.89 4.19 23.43
CA ARG A 128 -4.10 4.91 23.00
C ARG A 128 -4.55 4.51 21.59
N MET A 129 -3.61 4.21 20.69
CA MET A 129 -3.97 3.75 19.35
C MET A 129 -4.51 2.31 19.36
N GLY A 130 -4.02 1.41 20.21
CA GLY A 130 -4.56 0.05 20.34
C GLY A 130 -6.01 -0.02 20.86
N GLU A 131 -6.41 0.97 21.67
CA GLU A 131 -7.82 1.16 22.08
C GLU A 131 -8.71 1.57 20.90
N LEU A 132 -8.22 2.46 20.03
CA LEU A 132 -9.00 3.11 18.97
C LEU A 132 -8.97 2.38 17.61
N TYR A 133 -7.89 1.66 17.31
CA TYR A 133 -7.59 1.08 16.00
C TYR A 133 -7.21 -0.41 16.10
N GLU A 134 -7.36 -1.12 14.99
CA GLU A 134 -6.64 -2.37 14.77
C GLU A 134 -5.23 -2.01 14.27
N CYS A 135 -4.28 -1.89 15.19
CA CYS A 135 -2.90 -1.53 14.86
C CYS A 135 -2.17 -2.72 14.22
N VAL A 136 -1.57 -2.47 13.05
CA VAL A 136 -0.77 -3.44 12.29
C VAL A 136 0.62 -2.84 12.08
N LEU A 137 1.65 -3.49 12.62
CA LEU A 137 3.03 -3.12 12.30
C LEU A 137 3.37 -3.61 10.89
N PHE A 138 3.83 -2.71 10.02
CA PHE A 138 4.32 -3.07 8.68
C PHE A 138 5.55 -2.21 8.38
N THR A 139 6.71 -2.86 8.37
CA THR A 139 8.00 -2.25 8.11
C THR A 139 8.78 -3.04 7.06
N ALA A 140 9.79 -2.41 6.45
CA ALA A 140 10.73 -3.08 5.54
C ALA A 140 11.88 -3.81 6.27
N SER A 141 12.05 -3.53 7.56
CA SER A 141 13.07 -4.17 8.41
C SER A 141 12.80 -5.67 8.61
N LEU A 142 13.88 -6.44 8.76
CA LEU A 142 13.79 -7.90 8.86
C LEU A 142 13.13 -8.35 10.16
N SER A 143 12.09 -9.17 10.06
CA SER A 143 11.61 -10.02 11.15
C SER A 143 12.63 -11.14 11.41
N LYS A 144 13.16 -11.21 12.63
CA LYS A 144 14.00 -12.31 13.11
C LYS A 144 13.13 -13.48 13.60
#